data_AF-A0A254QAX4-F1
#
_entry.id   AF-A0A254QAX4-F1
#
_cell.length_a   1.000
_cell.length_b   1.000
_cell.length_c   1.000
_cell.angle_alpha   90.00
_cell.angle_beta   90.00
_cell.angle_gamma   90.00
#
_symmetry.space_group_name_H-M   'P 1'
#
loop_
_entity.id
_entity.type
_entity.pdbx_description
1 polymer ?
#
loop_
_entity_poly.entity_id
_entity_poly.type
_entity_poly.pdbx_seq_one_letter_code
_entity_poly.pdbx_strand_id
1 'polypeptide(L)'
;MSYQIELFHSLLSDFLQGEAALMTTEGDVLSLRGSNPVSYDTLVKAARTVTKYLKLAEGDIALLNDPYSGGTTLDEITFIMAVSEDLVWVNRRPLGKYLKLVKSVEEEGLRIPPTPLRQKGQLNEMILGAMSAHPACPPQFTEWVKAQCAEMIVSAQKLHDTIEGTGLSVTGDLIEEYVGLSKKLAVQRISEKASGETRVDVVLDSGELLRLNLEIQDGKVVMDFGGTSAAKTLHLTESATYGACFHAISKFYGFDKYSNSGSFSVLQVTKPAGCWLMAKYPASTLKGMTCGVAALQTAIDLALNNIHNKNEKALSSYAPLMLQLNHGASQAFLNIEGGQGATQDHDGQGAHIEGLSIETLERQLPVHVQRMDRRHSNGGKGKYSGGRGLIFKVEALEEIEASWLTDMTLHRPRLPKSCSHGDPCEVTLENGDSTKSLPVLGQQKIHKGEVLSLCSGTGGGYGRAETKVIVE
;
A
#
# COMPACT_ATOMS: atom_id res chain seq x y z
N MET A 1 -21.84 23.84 5.86
CA MET A 1 -20.79 23.45 6.82
C MET A 1 -20.52 24.69 7.65
N SER A 2 -20.26 24.59 8.96
CA SER A 2 -19.89 25.78 9.75
C SER A 2 -18.48 26.24 9.35
N TYR A 3 -18.21 27.56 9.43
CA TYR A 3 -16.89 28.11 9.12
C TYR A 3 -15.78 27.46 9.97
N GLN A 4 -16.07 27.14 11.24
CA GLN A 4 -15.13 26.48 12.14
C GLN A 4 -14.76 25.07 11.67
N ILE A 5 -15.70 24.29 11.16
CA ILE A 5 -15.40 22.95 10.62
C ILE A 5 -14.56 23.04 9.35
N GLU A 6 -14.87 23.97 8.45
CA GLU A 6 -14.09 24.16 7.21
C GLU A 6 -12.64 24.55 7.54
N LEU A 7 -12.47 25.48 8.49
CA LEU A 7 -11.16 25.89 8.98
C LEU A 7 -10.41 24.71 9.63
N PHE A 8 -11.08 23.95 10.51
CA PHE A 8 -10.48 22.78 11.16
C PHE A 8 -10.05 21.72 10.14
N HIS A 9 -10.90 21.43 9.15
CA HIS A 9 -10.59 20.50 8.06
C HIS A 9 -9.37 20.96 7.23
N SER A 10 -9.29 22.26 6.93
CA SER A 10 -8.15 22.84 6.21
C SER A 10 -6.86 22.69 7.01
N LEU A 11 -6.88 23.05 8.29
CA LEU A 11 -5.72 22.94 9.19
C LEU A 11 -5.20 21.50 9.27
N LEU A 12 -6.10 20.53 9.45
CA LEU A 12 -5.74 19.11 9.48
C LEU A 12 -5.18 18.64 8.13
N SER A 13 -5.72 19.14 7.02
CA SER A 13 -5.26 18.78 5.67
C SER A 13 -3.87 19.33 5.37
N ASP A 14 -3.55 20.53 5.85
CA ASP A 14 -2.25 21.15 5.66
C ASP A 14 -1.19 20.49 6.56
N PHE A 15 -1.56 20.17 7.80
CA PHE A 15 -0.68 19.53 8.78
C PHE A 15 -0.34 18.07 8.42
N LEU A 16 -1.33 17.27 8.00
CA LEU A 16 -1.13 15.86 7.70
C LEU A 16 -0.63 15.67 6.26
N GLN A 17 0.68 15.48 6.12
CA GLN A 17 1.33 15.17 4.85
C GLN A 17 1.82 13.73 4.80
N GLY A 18 1.73 13.09 3.64
CA GLY A 18 2.18 11.71 3.43
C GLY A 18 1.33 10.68 4.19
N GLU A 19 2.00 9.75 4.87
CA GLU A 19 1.39 8.70 5.69
C GLU A 19 1.24 9.18 7.14
N ALA A 20 0.12 9.83 7.45
CA ALA A 20 -0.07 10.50 8.74
C ALA A 20 -1.50 10.44 9.26
N ALA A 21 -1.65 10.40 10.58
CA ALA A 21 -2.95 10.46 11.24
C ALA A 21 -2.88 11.30 12.52
N LEU A 22 -3.94 12.04 12.81
CA LEU A 22 -4.16 12.68 14.11
C LEU A 22 -5.31 11.96 14.81
N MET A 23 -5.07 11.54 16.05
CA MET A 23 -6.00 10.71 16.80
C MET A 23 -6.10 11.16 18.25
N THR A 24 -7.19 10.81 18.90
CA THR A 24 -7.30 10.91 20.36
C THR A 24 -6.54 9.75 21.02
N THR A 25 -6.12 9.92 22.27
CA THR A 25 -5.50 8.87 23.09
C THR A 25 -6.45 7.69 23.34
N GLU A 26 -7.76 7.94 23.37
CA GLU A 26 -8.84 6.94 23.44
C GLU A 26 -9.06 6.18 22.13
N GLY A 27 -8.40 6.60 21.04
CA GLY A 27 -8.33 5.86 19.78
C GLY A 27 -9.34 6.28 18.71
N ASP A 28 -9.95 7.46 18.85
CA ASP A 28 -10.72 8.08 17.77
C ASP A 28 -9.79 8.73 16.75
N VAL A 29 -10.08 8.52 15.47
CA VAL A 29 -9.34 9.14 14.38
C VAL A 29 -10.00 10.47 14.08
N LEU A 30 -9.27 11.58 14.23
CA LEU A 30 -9.74 12.92 13.86
C LEU A 30 -9.55 13.16 12.37
N SER A 31 -8.37 12.83 11.85
CA SER A 31 -8.09 12.86 10.43
C SER A 31 -6.95 11.93 10.08
N LEU A 32 -7.02 11.34 8.90
CA LEU A 32 -6.00 10.47 8.35
C LEU A 32 -5.72 10.81 6.88
N ARG A 33 -4.45 10.77 6.53
CA ARG A 33 -3.92 10.85 5.18
C ARG A 33 -3.01 9.66 4.93
N GLY A 34 -3.18 9.04 3.77
CA GLY A 34 -2.34 7.92 3.34
C GLY A 34 -2.45 7.72 1.84
N SER A 35 -1.30 7.56 1.21
CA SER A 35 -1.16 7.19 -0.19
C SER A 35 -1.17 5.67 -0.35
N ASN A 36 -0.60 4.94 0.61
CA ASN A 36 -0.65 3.48 0.64
C ASN A 36 -2.03 3.00 1.13
N PRO A 37 -2.72 2.09 0.40
CA PRO A 37 -4.03 1.58 0.79
C PRO A 37 -4.09 1.05 2.23
N VAL A 38 -3.04 0.38 2.72
CA VAL A 38 -3.07 -0.24 4.06
C VAL A 38 -2.97 0.76 5.20
N SER A 39 -2.60 2.02 4.94
CA SER A 39 -2.36 3.03 5.97
C SER A 39 -3.59 3.44 6.76
N TYR A 40 -4.77 3.33 6.16
CA TYR A 40 -6.04 3.80 6.74
C TYR A 40 -6.39 3.13 8.06
N ASP A 41 -5.87 1.93 8.35
CA ASP A 41 -6.02 1.31 9.66
C ASP A 41 -4.71 0.77 10.27
N THR A 42 -3.63 0.59 9.49
CA THR A 42 -2.33 0.28 10.11
C THR A 42 -1.82 1.43 10.98
N LEU A 43 -1.96 2.69 10.56
CA LEU A 43 -1.59 3.87 11.38
C LEU A 43 -2.44 3.93 12.66
N VAL A 44 -3.74 3.66 12.53
CA VAL A 44 -4.70 3.66 13.64
C VAL A 44 -4.37 2.55 14.64
N LYS A 45 -4.10 1.36 14.13
CA LYS A 45 -3.66 0.20 14.93
C LYS A 45 -2.35 0.49 15.65
N ALA A 46 -1.39 1.14 14.98
CA ALA A 46 -0.11 1.52 15.58
C ALA A 46 -0.31 2.45 16.77
N ALA A 47 -1.08 3.53 16.59
CA ALA A 47 -1.39 4.47 17.66
C ALA A 47 -2.08 3.79 18.85
N ARG A 48 -3.16 3.05 18.59
CA ARG A 48 -3.94 2.33 19.63
C ARG A 48 -3.09 1.32 20.38
N THR A 49 -2.18 0.65 19.69
CA THR A 49 -1.28 -0.32 20.31
C THR A 49 -0.28 0.41 21.21
N VAL A 50 0.34 1.49 20.72
CA VAL A 50 1.26 2.32 21.51
C VAL A 50 0.58 2.92 22.74
N THR A 51 -0.55 3.61 22.60
CA THR A 51 -1.23 4.28 23.72
C THR A 51 -1.76 3.31 24.77
N LYS A 52 -2.04 2.06 24.38
CA LYS A 52 -2.40 0.98 25.31
C LYS A 52 -1.21 0.51 26.15
N TYR A 53 0.00 0.46 25.59
CA TYR A 53 1.19 -0.07 26.28
C TYR A 53 2.06 1.00 26.93
N LEU A 54 2.02 2.23 26.40
CA LEU A 54 2.88 3.34 26.80
C LEU A 54 2.01 4.55 27.14
N LYS A 55 2.26 5.14 28.31
CA LYS A 55 1.71 6.45 28.66
C LYS A 55 2.66 7.52 28.12
N LEU A 56 2.20 8.26 27.13
CA LEU A 56 2.95 9.35 26.50
C LEU A 56 2.48 10.68 27.11
N ALA A 57 3.41 11.46 27.66
CA ALA A 57 3.15 12.85 28.00
C ALA A 57 3.35 13.73 26.75
N GLU A 58 2.83 14.95 26.75
CA GLU A 58 3.04 15.89 25.64
C GLU A 58 4.53 16.01 25.27
N GLY A 59 4.80 15.85 23.98
CA GLY A 59 6.15 15.83 23.42
C GLY A 59 6.86 14.47 23.46
N ASP A 60 6.34 13.48 24.18
CA ASP A 60 6.90 12.13 24.15
C ASP A 60 6.68 11.48 22.77
N ILE A 61 7.64 10.64 22.36
CA ILE A 61 7.62 9.96 21.06
C ILE A 61 7.87 8.46 21.30
N ALA A 62 7.05 7.63 20.68
CA ALA A 62 7.28 6.21 20.52
C ALA A 62 7.47 5.85 19.04
N LEU A 63 8.04 4.69 18.76
CA LEU A 63 8.18 4.17 17.40
C LEU A 63 7.89 2.67 17.33
N LEU A 64 7.45 2.21 16.16
CA LEU A 64 7.31 0.79 15.81
C LEU A 64 7.38 0.59 14.30
N ASN A 65 7.67 -0.64 13.87
CA ASN A 65 7.38 -1.12 12.51
C ASN A 65 6.79 -2.54 12.50
N ASP A 66 6.59 -3.15 13.68
CA ASP A 66 6.03 -4.49 13.82
C ASP A 66 4.64 -4.60 13.14
N PRO A 67 4.48 -5.42 12.07
CA PRO A 67 3.25 -5.47 11.28
C PRO A 67 2.02 -5.85 12.12
N TYR A 68 2.17 -6.75 13.09
CA TYR A 68 1.07 -7.19 13.96
C TYR A 68 0.64 -6.11 14.97
N SER A 69 1.47 -5.09 15.17
CA SER A 69 1.22 -3.94 16.03
C SER A 69 0.75 -2.71 15.26
N GLY A 70 0.51 -2.80 13.95
CA GLY A 70 0.12 -1.67 13.08
C GLY A 70 1.22 -1.15 12.17
N GLY A 71 2.35 -1.85 12.07
CA GLY A 71 3.30 -1.65 10.97
C GLY A 71 2.77 -2.14 9.63
N THR A 72 3.54 -1.86 8.58
CA THR A 72 3.32 -2.32 7.20
C THR A 72 4.37 -3.36 6.85
N THR A 73 5.41 -2.97 6.13
CA THR A 73 6.63 -3.72 5.90
C THR A 73 7.73 -3.20 6.83
N LEU A 74 8.74 -4.02 7.15
CA LEU A 74 9.78 -3.64 8.14
C LEU A 74 10.70 -2.51 7.68
N ASP A 75 10.57 -2.10 6.43
CA ASP A 75 11.30 -1.01 5.80
C ASP A 75 10.61 0.36 5.96
N GLU A 76 9.53 0.45 6.74
CA GLU A 76 8.89 1.71 7.15
C GLU A 76 8.77 1.78 8.67
N ILE A 77 9.11 2.92 9.29
CA ILE A 77 8.93 3.14 10.74
C ILE A 77 7.79 4.11 10.97
N THR A 78 6.90 3.73 11.87
CA THR A 78 5.79 4.56 12.35
C THR A 78 6.20 5.22 13.66
N PHE A 79 6.22 6.55 13.68
CA PHE A 79 6.43 7.38 14.86
C PHE A 79 5.09 7.86 15.41
N ILE A 80 4.95 7.82 16.73
CA ILE A 80 3.74 8.25 17.44
C ILE A 80 4.18 9.28 18.47
N MET A 81 3.79 10.54 18.29
CA MET A 81 4.08 11.64 19.19
C MET A 81 2.81 12.09 19.90
N ALA A 82 2.84 12.24 21.22
CA ALA A 82 1.78 12.96 21.92
C ALA A 82 1.94 14.46 21.67
N VAL A 83 0.93 15.09 21.05
CA VAL A 83 0.93 16.53 20.76
C VAL A 83 0.14 17.33 21.79
N SER A 84 -0.68 16.65 22.60
CA SER A 84 -1.28 17.14 23.84
C SER A 84 -1.55 15.94 24.76
N GLU A 85 -2.17 16.16 25.93
CA GLU A 85 -2.60 15.08 26.83
C GLU A 85 -3.61 14.13 26.16
N ASP A 86 -4.43 14.64 25.25
CA ASP A 86 -5.53 13.91 24.63
C ASP A 86 -5.28 13.52 23.17
N LEU A 87 -4.23 14.04 22.53
CA LEU A 87 -3.97 13.87 21.10
C LEU A 87 -2.62 13.25 20.81
N VAL A 88 -2.62 12.30 19.88
CA VAL A 88 -1.43 11.70 19.30
C VAL A 88 -1.37 11.92 17.80
N TRP A 89 -0.20 12.33 17.33
CA TRP A 89 0.13 12.42 15.92
C TRP A 89 0.98 11.22 15.52
N VAL A 90 0.50 10.49 14.51
CA VAL A 90 1.15 9.34 13.90
C VAL A 90 1.74 9.77 12.57
N ASN A 91 3.00 9.42 12.33
CA ASN A 91 3.65 9.67 11.06
C ASN A 91 4.53 8.47 10.67
N ARG A 92 4.34 7.92 9.47
CA ARG A 92 5.13 6.80 8.96
C ARG A 92 6.14 7.27 7.93
N ARG A 93 7.38 6.81 8.10
CA ARG A 93 8.53 7.23 7.30
C ARG A 93 9.24 6.02 6.70
N PRO A 94 9.59 6.06 5.41
CA PRO A 94 10.37 5.00 4.80
C PRO A 94 11.78 5.01 5.38
N LEU A 95 12.25 3.84 5.81
CA LEU A 95 13.61 3.58 6.25
C LEU A 95 14.47 3.06 5.08
N GLY A 96 13.86 2.30 4.17
CA GLY A 96 14.48 1.75 2.97
C GLY A 96 13.44 1.05 2.11
N LYS A 97 13.88 0.30 1.09
CA LYS A 97 13.03 -0.67 0.39
C LYS A 97 13.84 -1.93 0.10
N TYR A 98 13.29 -3.09 0.46
CA TYR A 98 13.97 -4.38 0.28
C TYR A 98 12.98 -5.47 -0.07
N LEU A 99 13.37 -6.37 -0.98
CA LEU A 99 12.65 -7.62 -1.21
C LEU A 99 13.42 -8.79 -0.60
N LYS A 100 12.84 -9.39 0.44
CA LYS A 100 13.30 -10.65 1.01
C LYS A 100 12.19 -11.70 0.97
N LEU A 101 12.47 -12.81 0.31
CA LEU A 101 11.54 -13.93 0.19
C LEU A 101 11.78 -14.90 1.33
N VAL A 102 11.14 -14.66 2.47
CA VAL A 102 11.35 -15.41 3.72
C VAL A 102 10.04 -15.98 4.23
N LYS A 103 10.12 -16.95 5.15
CA LYS A 103 8.92 -17.56 5.77
C LYS A 103 8.53 -16.88 7.07
N SER A 104 9.50 -16.32 7.77
CA SER A 104 9.29 -15.62 9.03
C SER A 104 9.58 -14.14 8.91
N VAL A 105 8.75 -13.33 9.57
CA VAL A 105 8.96 -11.88 9.70
C VAL A 105 10.30 -11.54 10.34
N GLU A 106 10.86 -12.40 11.19
CA GLU A 106 12.14 -12.16 11.85
C GLU A 106 13.33 -12.21 10.89
N GLU A 107 13.14 -12.78 9.69
CA GLU A 107 14.15 -12.81 8.63
C GLU A 107 13.99 -11.62 7.64
N GLU A 108 12.88 -10.87 7.71
CA GLU A 108 12.61 -9.73 6.81
C GLU A 108 13.54 -8.55 7.12
N GLY A 109 13.85 -8.28 8.39
CA GLY A 109 14.65 -7.10 8.76
C GLY A 109 14.62 -6.77 10.25
N LEU A 110 14.90 -5.51 10.57
CA LEU A 110 14.81 -5.00 11.93
C LEU A 110 13.33 -4.85 12.32
N ARG A 111 12.82 -5.74 13.18
CA ARG A 111 11.47 -5.64 13.72
C ARG A 111 11.48 -4.92 15.07
N ILE A 112 10.70 -3.85 15.16
CA ILE A 112 10.60 -2.95 16.30
C ILE A 112 9.16 -3.00 16.84
N PRO A 113 8.94 -3.64 18.00
CA PRO A 113 7.66 -3.57 18.69
C PRO A 113 7.40 -2.14 19.21
N PRO A 114 6.20 -1.83 19.73
CA PRO A 114 5.92 -0.54 20.39
C PRO A 114 7.00 -0.17 21.42
N THR A 115 7.81 0.83 21.09
CA THR A 115 9.01 1.17 21.88
C THR A 115 9.06 2.67 22.19
N PRO A 116 9.27 3.09 23.45
CA PRO A 116 9.46 4.50 23.78
C PRO A 116 10.79 5.00 23.22
N LEU A 117 10.76 6.12 22.50
CA LEU A 117 11.93 6.73 21.87
C LEU A 117 12.37 8.00 22.60
N ARG A 118 11.42 8.85 22.98
CA ARG A 118 11.65 10.10 23.69
C ARG A 118 10.67 10.22 24.84
N GLN A 119 11.16 10.50 26.04
CA GLN A 119 10.35 10.67 27.24
C GLN A 119 10.81 11.89 28.04
N LYS A 120 9.88 12.74 28.48
CA LYS A 120 10.13 13.94 29.29
C LYS A 120 11.22 14.84 28.70
N GLY A 121 11.17 15.05 27.39
CA GLY A 121 12.13 15.91 26.72
C GLY A 121 13.39 15.20 26.21
N GLN A 122 13.67 13.98 26.66
CA GLN A 122 14.97 13.31 26.47
C GLN A 122 14.85 12.08 25.56
N LEU A 123 15.77 11.97 24.61
CA LEU A 123 15.88 10.80 23.74
C LEU A 123 16.46 9.60 24.52
N ASN A 124 15.90 8.42 24.31
CA ASN A 124 16.40 7.18 24.91
C ASN A 124 17.58 6.62 24.09
N GLU A 125 18.77 7.16 24.34
CA GLU A 125 20.01 6.78 23.64
C GLU A 125 20.37 5.29 23.84
N MET A 126 19.99 4.68 24.97
CA MET A 126 20.24 3.24 25.21
C MET A 126 19.40 2.36 24.27
N ILE A 127 18.11 2.68 24.13
CA ILE A 127 17.22 1.97 23.21
C ILE A 127 17.67 2.19 21.76
N LEU A 128 17.97 3.43 21.39
CA LEU A 128 18.41 3.74 20.03
C LEU A 128 19.74 3.06 19.69
N GLY A 129 20.68 3.01 20.64
CA GLY A 129 21.94 2.28 20.50
C GLY A 129 21.73 0.77 20.34
N ALA A 130 20.81 0.17 21.11
CA ALA A 130 20.46 -1.25 20.99
C ALA A 130 19.83 -1.57 19.62
N MET A 131 18.93 -0.73 19.11
CA MET A 131 18.36 -0.89 17.77
C MET A 131 19.44 -0.79 16.68
N SER A 132 20.33 0.19 16.80
CA SER A 132 21.40 0.45 15.82
C SER A 132 22.46 -0.65 15.77
N ALA A 133 22.58 -1.46 16.83
CA ALA A 133 23.45 -2.63 16.86
C ALA A 133 22.90 -3.83 16.07
N HIS A 134 21.64 -3.79 15.62
CA HIS A 134 21.03 -4.88 14.88
C HIS A 134 21.65 -5.02 13.48
N PRO A 135 22.01 -6.23 13.01
CA PRO A 135 22.69 -6.42 11.71
C PRO A 135 21.90 -5.92 10.50
N ALA A 136 20.58 -5.93 10.56
CA ALA A 136 19.70 -5.44 9.49
C ALA A 136 19.42 -3.92 9.56
N CYS A 137 20.01 -3.21 10.52
CA CYS A 137 19.84 -1.77 10.67
C CYS A 137 20.64 -1.01 9.60
N PRO A 138 20.05 -0.06 8.84
CA PRO A 138 20.77 0.67 7.82
C PRO A 138 21.91 1.55 8.37
N PRO A 139 22.94 1.85 7.55
CA PRO A 139 23.91 2.89 7.89
C PRO A 139 23.21 4.22 8.18
N GLN A 140 23.65 4.95 9.20
CA GLN A 140 23.09 6.25 9.63
C GLN A 140 21.68 6.18 10.24
N PHE A 141 21.22 5.00 10.68
CA PHE A 141 19.91 4.84 11.33
C PHE A 141 19.71 5.79 12.52
N THR A 142 20.73 5.93 13.38
CA THR A 142 20.67 6.80 14.56
C THR A 142 20.42 8.26 14.15
N GLU A 143 21.21 8.78 13.22
CA GLU A 143 21.10 10.15 12.71
C GLU A 143 19.76 10.38 12.02
N TRP A 144 19.30 9.39 11.23
CA TRP A 144 18.00 9.43 10.57
C TRP A 144 16.85 9.50 11.58
N VAL A 145 16.83 8.62 12.60
CA VAL A 145 15.80 8.64 13.67
C VAL A 145 15.80 10.00 14.40
N LYS A 146 16.98 10.52 14.75
CA LYS A 146 17.10 11.83 15.40
C LYS A 146 16.53 12.96 14.54
N ALA A 147 16.78 12.93 13.23
CA ALA A 147 16.22 13.90 12.29
C ALA A 147 14.68 13.80 12.21
N GLN A 148 14.12 12.58 12.14
CA GLN A 148 12.67 12.38 12.14
C GLN A 148 12.01 12.92 13.41
N CYS A 149 12.61 12.67 14.59
CA CYS A 149 12.12 13.24 15.85
C CYS A 149 12.14 14.77 15.86
N ALA A 150 13.25 15.37 15.42
CA ALA A 150 13.38 16.83 15.39
C ALA A 150 12.33 17.47 14.46
N GLU A 151 12.10 16.89 13.29
CA GLU A 151 11.08 17.34 12.35
C GLU A 151 9.67 17.26 12.95
N MET A 152 9.34 16.16 13.64
CA MET A 152 8.04 16.03 14.31
C MET A 152 7.85 17.08 15.41
N ILE A 153 8.87 17.32 16.25
CA ILE A 153 8.78 18.31 17.33
C ILE A 153 8.53 19.72 16.75
N VAL A 154 9.28 20.10 15.71
CA VAL A 154 9.11 21.40 15.04
C VAL A 154 7.73 21.50 14.38
N SER A 155 7.25 20.43 13.77
CA SER A 155 5.94 20.42 13.09
C SER A 155 4.78 20.47 14.07
N ALA A 156 4.88 19.79 15.21
CA ALA A 156 3.88 19.86 16.28
C ALA A 156 3.79 21.27 16.86
N GLN A 157 4.92 21.95 17.09
CA GLN A 157 4.92 23.35 17.54
C GLN A 157 4.24 24.26 16.51
N LYS A 158 4.55 24.11 15.22
CA LYS A 158 3.91 24.88 14.14
C LYS A 158 2.40 24.68 14.10
N LEU A 159 1.91 23.46 14.35
CA LEU A 159 0.48 23.19 14.44
C LEU A 159 -0.15 23.99 15.58
N HIS A 160 0.45 23.94 16.77
CA HIS A 160 -0.01 24.72 17.93
C HIS A 160 -0.05 26.22 17.62
N ASP A 161 1.04 26.79 17.10
CA ASP A 161 1.13 28.21 16.75
C ASP A 161 0.08 28.60 15.69
N THR A 162 -0.18 27.71 14.73
CA THR A 162 -1.18 27.95 13.66
C THR A 162 -2.59 27.92 14.22
N ILE A 163 -2.91 26.97 15.10
CA ILE A 163 -4.23 26.89 15.76
C ILE A 163 -4.45 28.17 16.59
N GLU A 164 -3.48 28.56 17.41
CA GLU A 164 -3.56 29.78 18.22
C GLU A 164 -3.76 31.03 17.34
N GLY A 165 -2.99 31.17 16.26
CA GLY A 165 -3.07 32.30 15.33
C GLY A 165 -4.41 32.41 14.58
N THR A 166 -5.13 31.29 14.42
CA THR A 166 -6.48 31.30 13.79
C THR A 166 -7.59 31.67 14.76
N GLY A 167 -7.35 31.63 16.08
CA GLY A 167 -8.38 31.76 17.10
C GLY A 167 -9.37 30.59 17.16
N LEU A 168 -9.08 29.47 16.47
CA LEU A 168 -9.90 28.27 16.50
C LEU A 168 -9.75 27.56 17.85
N SER A 169 -10.87 27.42 18.57
CA SER A 169 -10.91 26.57 19.77
C SER A 169 -11.25 25.14 19.37
N VAL A 170 -10.29 24.22 19.48
CA VAL A 170 -10.50 22.79 19.21
C VAL A 170 -11.14 22.14 20.43
N THR A 171 -12.47 22.09 20.45
CA THR A 171 -13.25 21.48 21.54
C THR A 171 -13.74 20.07 21.18
N GLY A 172 -14.17 19.31 22.20
CA GLY A 172 -14.84 18.03 21.99
C GLY A 172 -16.07 18.14 21.08
N ASP A 173 -16.88 19.18 21.26
CA ASP A 173 -18.07 19.44 20.43
C ASP A 173 -17.71 19.67 18.95
N LEU A 174 -16.64 20.43 18.67
CA LEU A 174 -16.16 20.67 17.30
C LEU A 174 -15.69 19.35 16.66
N ILE A 175 -14.96 18.53 17.42
CA ILE A 175 -14.50 17.21 16.97
C ILE A 175 -15.70 16.31 16.65
N GLU A 176 -16.69 16.24 17.54
CA GLU A 176 -17.90 15.43 17.33
C GLU A 176 -18.68 15.90 16.10
N GLU A 177 -18.84 17.22 15.92
CA GLU A 177 -19.51 17.79 14.74
C GLU A 177 -18.76 17.45 13.44
N TYR A 178 -17.43 17.55 13.44
CA TYR A 178 -16.59 17.21 12.29
C TYR A 178 -16.64 15.71 11.93
N VAL A 179 -16.58 14.85 12.93
CA VAL A 179 -16.73 13.39 12.78
C VAL A 179 -18.14 13.06 12.25
N GLY A 180 -19.18 13.66 12.82
CA GLY A 180 -20.57 13.50 12.40
C GLY A 180 -20.81 13.94 10.96
N LEU A 181 -20.22 15.06 10.56
CA LEU A 181 -20.23 15.55 9.17
C LEU A 181 -19.60 14.54 8.22
N SER A 182 -18.44 14.00 8.59
CA SER A 182 -17.68 13.07 7.74
C SER A 182 -18.45 11.78 7.50
N LYS A 183 -19.14 11.28 8.54
CA LYS A 183 -20.10 10.17 8.42
C LYS A 183 -21.25 10.51 7.48
N LYS A 184 -21.90 11.65 7.68
CA LYS A 184 -23.03 12.10 6.85
C LYS A 184 -22.64 12.19 5.39
N LEU A 185 -21.46 12.74 5.09
CA LEU A 185 -20.94 12.85 3.73
C LEU A 185 -20.67 11.47 3.13
N ALA A 186 -20.01 10.57 3.86
CA ALA A 186 -19.76 9.21 3.37
C ALA A 186 -21.08 8.47 3.05
N VAL A 187 -22.06 8.51 3.95
CA VAL A 187 -23.41 7.93 3.75
C VAL A 187 -24.09 8.53 2.53
N GLN A 188 -24.03 9.86 2.37
CA GLN A 188 -24.61 10.55 1.22
C GLN A 188 -23.95 10.09 -0.09
N ARG A 189 -22.61 10.12 -0.17
CA ARG A 189 -21.86 9.71 -1.36
C ARG A 189 -22.13 8.27 -1.77
N ILE A 190 -22.27 7.37 -0.79
CA ILE A 190 -22.61 5.97 -1.04
C ILE A 190 -24.03 5.85 -1.58
N SER A 191 -24.99 6.53 -0.96
CA SER A 191 -26.40 6.51 -1.34
C SER A 191 -26.69 7.18 -2.71
N GLU A 192 -25.80 8.04 -3.19
CA GLU A 192 -25.90 8.67 -4.53
C GLU A 192 -25.64 7.68 -5.68
N LYS A 193 -25.09 6.50 -5.40
CA LYS A 193 -24.83 5.45 -6.41
C LYS A 193 -25.72 4.21 -6.20
N ALA A 194 -25.54 3.20 -7.05
CA ALA A 194 -26.33 1.98 -6.99
C ALA A 194 -26.07 1.18 -5.70
N SER A 195 -27.14 0.68 -5.11
CA SER A 195 -27.11 -0.37 -4.08
C SER A 195 -27.12 -1.74 -4.74
N GLY A 196 -26.62 -2.76 -4.04
CA GLY A 196 -26.65 -4.13 -4.54
C GLY A 196 -25.77 -5.07 -3.74
N GLU A 197 -25.88 -6.35 -4.09
CA GLU A 197 -25.07 -7.43 -3.54
C GLU A 197 -24.36 -8.16 -4.68
N THR A 198 -23.12 -8.55 -4.48
CA THR A 198 -22.39 -9.39 -5.42
C THR A 198 -21.36 -10.24 -4.71
N ARG A 199 -20.92 -11.29 -5.40
CA ARG A 199 -19.83 -12.16 -4.95
C ARG A 199 -18.77 -12.26 -6.02
N VAL A 200 -17.51 -12.11 -5.60
CA VAL A 200 -16.33 -12.22 -6.46
C VAL A 200 -15.32 -13.15 -5.81
N ASP A 201 -14.71 -13.99 -6.64
CA ASP A 201 -13.60 -14.87 -6.26
C ASP A 201 -12.35 -14.44 -7.05
N VAL A 202 -11.22 -14.26 -6.36
CA VAL A 202 -9.89 -14.03 -6.94
C VAL A 202 -8.96 -15.14 -6.44
N VAL A 203 -8.22 -15.77 -7.35
CA VAL A 203 -7.30 -16.87 -7.03
C VAL A 203 -5.88 -16.43 -7.34
N LEU A 204 -5.00 -16.50 -6.36
CA LEU A 204 -3.58 -16.21 -6.55
C LEU A 204 -2.86 -17.42 -7.17
N ASP A 205 -1.65 -17.22 -7.66
CA ASP A 205 -0.89 -18.26 -8.37
C ASP A 205 -0.53 -19.45 -7.45
N SER A 206 -0.52 -19.24 -6.13
CA SER A 206 -0.37 -20.30 -5.11
C SER A 206 -1.63 -21.16 -4.91
N GLY A 207 -2.74 -20.82 -5.58
CA GLY A 207 -4.06 -21.41 -5.38
C GLY A 207 -4.78 -20.93 -4.11
N GLU A 208 -4.24 -19.95 -3.40
CA GLU A 208 -4.95 -19.27 -2.30
C GLU A 208 -6.14 -18.47 -2.87
N LEU A 209 -7.33 -18.71 -2.33
CA LEU A 209 -8.59 -18.07 -2.73
C LEU A 209 -8.86 -16.85 -1.85
N LEU A 210 -9.19 -15.73 -2.48
CA LEU A 210 -9.91 -14.60 -1.93
C LEU A 210 -11.38 -14.68 -2.35
N ARG A 211 -12.30 -14.62 -1.40
CA ARG A 211 -13.72 -14.50 -1.69
C ARG A 211 -14.24 -13.24 -1.04
N LEU A 212 -14.92 -12.41 -1.81
CA LEU A 212 -15.59 -11.20 -1.33
C LEU A 212 -17.08 -11.31 -1.64
N ASN A 213 -17.91 -11.28 -0.61
CA ASN A 213 -19.32 -10.93 -0.71
C ASN A 213 -19.43 -9.44 -0.35
N LEU A 214 -19.82 -8.62 -1.32
CA LEU A 214 -19.98 -7.18 -1.15
C LEU A 214 -21.47 -6.84 -1.16
N GLU A 215 -21.93 -6.17 -0.11
CA GLU A 215 -23.27 -5.62 0.00
C GLU A 215 -23.18 -4.10 0.22
N ILE A 216 -23.95 -3.35 -0.57
CA ILE A 216 -24.07 -1.90 -0.48
C ILE A 216 -25.56 -1.57 -0.34
N GLN A 217 -25.93 -0.98 0.80
CA GLN A 217 -27.30 -0.60 1.09
C GLN A 217 -27.34 0.56 2.11
N ASP A 218 -28.26 1.50 1.91
CA ASP A 218 -28.56 2.61 2.85
C ASP A 218 -27.31 3.38 3.33
N GLY A 219 -26.38 3.64 2.40
CA GLY A 219 -25.14 4.36 2.69
C GLY A 219 -24.11 3.59 3.50
N LYS A 220 -24.29 2.26 3.65
CA LYS A 220 -23.35 1.35 4.30
C LYS A 220 -22.77 0.35 3.30
N VAL A 221 -21.57 -0.12 3.61
CA VAL A 221 -20.85 -1.13 2.85
C VAL A 221 -20.46 -2.28 3.78
N VAL A 222 -20.89 -3.49 3.44
CA VAL A 222 -20.48 -4.72 4.13
C VAL A 222 -19.62 -5.53 3.20
N MET A 223 -18.41 -5.84 3.64
CA MET A 223 -17.47 -6.74 2.96
C MET A 223 -17.29 -7.98 3.80
N ASP A 224 -17.87 -9.08 3.36
CA ASP A 224 -17.69 -10.38 3.98
C ASP A 224 -16.72 -11.25 3.17
N PHE A 225 -15.60 -11.59 3.80
CA PHE A 225 -14.58 -12.46 3.24
C PHE A 225 -14.79 -13.95 3.58
N GLY A 226 -16.00 -14.33 3.99
CA GLY A 226 -16.42 -15.71 4.22
C GLY A 226 -16.06 -16.64 3.06
N GLY A 227 -15.30 -17.70 3.35
CA GLY A 227 -14.80 -18.65 2.36
C GLY A 227 -13.42 -18.31 1.76
N THR A 228 -12.80 -17.22 2.17
CA THR A 228 -11.37 -16.96 1.90
C THR A 228 -10.52 -18.05 2.54
N SER A 229 -9.57 -18.58 1.77
CA SER A 229 -8.77 -19.75 2.17
C SER A 229 -7.80 -19.47 3.32
N ALA A 230 -7.37 -20.53 4.00
CA ALA A 230 -6.28 -20.49 4.97
C ALA A 230 -4.96 -20.04 4.33
N ALA A 231 -4.11 -19.38 5.12
CA ALA A 231 -2.80 -18.93 4.67
C ALA A 231 -1.87 -20.10 4.33
N LYS A 232 -1.21 -20.01 3.18
CA LYS A 232 -0.08 -20.87 2.76
C LYS A 232 1.18 -20.04 2.55
N THR A 233 1.07 -18.99 1.73
CA THR A 233 2.18 -18.09 1.37
C THR A 233 1.83 -16.62 1.54
N LEU A 234 0.54 -16.30 1.65
CA LEU A 234 0.07 -14.95 1.87
C LEU A 234 -0.28 -14.76 3.33
N HIS A 235 0.23 -13.69 3.91
CA HIS A 235 -0.16 -13.26 5.24
C HIS A 235 -0.31 -11.74 5.23
N LEU A 236 -1.55 -11.27 5.28
CA LEU A 236 -1.89 -9.87 5.41
C LEU A 236 -2.48 -9.64 6.81
N THR A 237 -2.04 -8.58 7.48
CA THR A 237 -2.56 -8.26 8.81
C THR A 237 -4.01 -7.81 8.72
N GLU A 238 -4.73 -7.95 9.84
CA GLU A 238 -6.13 -7.53 9.91
C GLU A 238 -6.29 -6.03 9.66
N SER A 239 -5.39 -5.21 10.21
CA SER A 239 -5.41 -3.76 10.00
C SER A 239 -5.09 -3.37 8.57
N ALA A 240 -4.15 -4.06 7.92
CA ALA A 240 -3.88 -3.82 6.50
C ALA A 240 -5.07 -4.24 5.61
N THR A 241 -5.76 -5.32 5.96
CA THR A 241 -6.98 -5.75 5.26
C THR A 241 -8.07 -4.68 5.33
N TYR A 242 -8.40 -4.19 6.54
CA TYR A 242 -9.40 -3.14 6.70
C TYR A 242 -8.97 -1.86 5.98
N GLY A 243 -7.71 -1.45 6.14
CA GLY A 243 -7.16 -0.27 5.47
C GLY A 243 -7.34 -0.32 3.95
N ALA A 244 -6.95 -1.43 3.31
CA ALA A 244 -7.11 -1.61 1.87
C ALA A 244 -8.58 -1.57 1.43
N CYS A 245 -9.48 -2.19 2.20
CA CYS A 245 -10.92 -2.14 1.93
C CYS A 245 -11.47 -0.72 2.01
N PHE A 246 -11.13 0.00 3.08
CA PHE A 246 -11.55 1.39 3.28
C PHE A 246 -11.00 2.31 2.20
N HIS A 247 -9.72 2.16 1.84
CA HIS A 247 -9.10 2.94 0.78
C HIS A 247 -9.86 2.78 -0.54
N ALA A 248 -10.13 1.55 -0.96
CA ALA A 248 -10.82 1.28 -2.22
C ALA A 248 -12.24 1.89 -2.25
N ILE A 249 -13.02 1.72 -1.17
CA ILE A 249 -14.38 2.26 -1.07
C ILE A 249 -14.38 3.79 -1.00
N SER A 250 -13.56 4.38 -0.13
CA SER A 250 -13.51 5.82 0.04
C SER A 250 -13.07 6.56 -1.23
N LYS A 251 -12.13 5.98 -2.00
CA LYS A 251 -11.74 6.49 -3.32
C LYS A 251 -12.86 6.35 -4.34
N PHE A 252 -13.53 5.20 -4.43
CA PHE A 252 -14.59 4.97 -5.41
C PHE A 252 -15.79 5.91 -5.21
N TYR A 253 -16.14 6.19 -3.95
CA TYR A 253 -17.26 7.07 -3.60
C TYR A 253 -16.85 8.53 -3.38
N GLY A 254 -15.56 8.84 -3.34
CA GLY A 254 -15.05 10.21 -3.27
C GLY A 254 -15.21 10.87 -1.91
N PHE A 255 -14.98 10.12 -0.82
CA PHE A 255 -14.99 10.65 0.55
C PHE A 255 -13.67 10.42 1.30
N ASP A 256 -12.64 9.92 0.63
CA ASP A 256 -11.28 9.72 1.17
C ASP A 256 -10.70 10.99 1.81
N LYS A 257 -11.08 12.17 1.31
CA LYS A 257 -10.66 13.44 1.91
C LYS A 257 -11.15 13.65 3.35
N TYR A 258 -12.21 12.98 3.77
CA TYR A 258 -12.83 13.09 5.09
C TYR A 258 -12.63 11.83 5.94
N SER A 259 -11.46 11.19 5.79
CA SER A 259 -11.11 9.95 6.47
C SER A 259 -10.87 10.18 7.96
N ASN A 260 -11.81 9.71 8.76
CA ASN A 260 -11.82 9.74 10.23
C ASN A 260 -12.82 8.71 10.79
N SER A 261 -12.94 8.61 12.12
CA SER A 261 -13.84 7.67 12.81
C SER A 261 -15.28 7.67 12.25
N GLY A 262 -15.77 8.84 11.81
CA GLY A 262 -17.11 9.01 11.27
C GLY A 262 -17.27 8.29 9.94
N SER A 263 -16.38 8.58 8.99
CA SER A 263 -16.36 7.89 7.69
C SER A 263 -16.08 6.39 7.82
N PHE A 264 -15.26 5.96 8.78
CA PHE A 264 -14.93 4.54 8.99
C PHE A 264 -16.16 3.73 9.41
N SER A 265 -17.11 4.37 10.10
CA SER A 265 -18.34 3.73 10.57
C SER A 265 -19.29 3.24 9.47
N VAL A 266 -19.06 3.61 8.21
CA VAL A 266 -19.88 3.15 7.07
C VAL A 266 -19.43 1.80 6.51
N LEU A 267 -18.22 1.33 6.88
CA LEU A 267 -17.63 0.10 6.38
C LEU A 267 -17.56 -0.96 7.46
N GLN A 268 -18.15 -2.11 7.18
CA GLN A 268 -18.01 -3.32 7.97
C GLN A 268 -17.20 -4.36 7.19
N VAL A 269 -16.18 -4.95 7.82
CA VAL A 269 -15.35 -6.00 7.23
C VAL A 269 -15.38 -7.24 8.11
N THR A 270 -15.83 -8.37 7.58
CA THR A 270 -15.83 -9.68 8.26
C THR A 270 -14.97 -10.67 7.51
N LYS A 271 -14.34 -11.61 8.22
CA LYS A 271 -13.42 -12.59 7.64
C LYS A 271 -13.33 -13.84 8.52
N PRO A 272 -13.13 -15.03 7.94
CA PRO A 272 -13.00 -16.26 8.72
C PRO A 272 -11.69 -16.27 9.51
N ALA A 273 -11.72 -16.82 10.71
CA ALA A 273 -10.52 -16.97 11.54
C ALA A 273 -9.48 -17.86 10.83
N GLY A 274 -8.22 -17.43 10.82
CA GLY A 274 -7.11 -18.20 10.24
C GLY A 274 -6.99 -18.12 8.71
N CYS A 275 -7.81 -17.31 8.03
CA CYS A 275 -7.56 -16.98 6.63
C CYS A 275 -6.33 -16.08 6.45
N TRP A 276 -5.85 -15.97 5.22
CA TRP A 276 -4.65 -15.18 4.92
C TRP A 276 -4.78 -13.67 5.15
N LEU A 277 -6.00 -13.16 5.36
CA LEU A 277 -6.30 -11.77 5.75
C LEU A 277 -6.15 -11.52 7.28
N MET A 278 -5.67 -12.52 8.02
CA MET A 278 -5.45 -12.45 9.47
C MET A 278 -4.08 -13.03 9.84
N ALA A 279 -3.01 -12.39 9.34
CA ALA A 279 -1.64 -12.77 9.65
C ALA A 279 -1.41 -12.84 11.17
N LYS A 280 -0.69 -13.88 11.60
CA LYS A 280 -0.25 -14.07 12.98
C LYS A 280 1.26 -14.21 13.01
N TYR A 281 1.85 -13.69 14.08
CA TYR A 281 3.27 -13.89 14.36
C TYR A 281 3.58 -15.40 14.40
N PRO A 282 4.67 -15.88 13.77
CA PRO A 282 5.77 -15.12 13.16
C PRO A 282 5.75 -15.08 11.62
N ALA A 283 4.59 -15.17 10.96
CA ALA A 283 4.49 -15.31 9.51
C ALA A 283 4.96 -14.04 8.74
N SER A 284 5.81 -14.21 7.71
CA SER A 284 6.23 -13.12 6.82
C SER A 284 5.03 -12.41 6.19
N THR A 285 5.04 -11.07 6.17
CA THR A 285 3.92 -10.24 5.70
C THR A 285 4.16 -9.58 4.36
N LEU A 286 5.40 -9.56 3.84
CA LEU A 286 5.76 -8.83 2.61
C LEU A 286 4.88 -9.20 1.42
N LYS A 287 4.68 -10.49 1.16
CA LYS A 287 3.84 -10.97 0.04
C LYS A 287 2.37 -10.58 0.22
N GLY A 288 1.87 -10.62 1.46
CA GLY A 288 0.52 -10.18 1.78
C GLY A 288 0.34 -8.68 1.57
N MET A 289 1.28 -7.87 2.07
CA MET A 289 1.27 -6.39 1.97
C MET A 289 1.40 -5.88 0.52
N THR A 290 1.88 -6.73 -0.38
CA THR A 290 2.06 -6.39 -1.80
C THR A 290 1.00 -7.10 -2.65
N CYS A 291 1.25 -8.35 -3.03
CA CYS A 291 0.34 -9.13 -3.89
C CYS A 291 -1.04 -9.37 -3.25
N GLY A 292 -1.12 -9.54 -1.93
CA GLY A 292 -2.40 -9.73 -1.22
C GLY A 292 -3.27 -8.48 -1.23
N VAL A 293 -2.68 -7.30 -1.03
CA VAL A 293 -3.38 -6.00 -1.17
C VAL A 293 -3.87 -5.81 -2.60
N ALA A 294 -3.07 -6.19 -3.59
CA ALA A 294 -3.43 -6.10 -4.99
C ALA A 294 -4.59 -7.07 -5.37
N ALA A 295 -4.63 -8.25 -4.75
CA ALA A 295 -5.76 -9.18 -4.87
C ALA A 295 -7.05 -8.63 -4.23
N LEU A 296 -6.95 -7.98 -3.06
CA LEU A 296 -8.07 -7.27 -2.43
C LEU A 296 -8.62 -6.16 -3.36
N GLN A 297 -7.73 -5.31 -3.88
CA GLN A 297 -8.11 -4.25 -4.81
C GLN A 297 -8.82 -4.81 -6.06
N THR A 298 -8.29 -5.90 -6.62
CA THR A 298 -8.89 -6.59 -7.77
C THR A 298 -10.30 -7.10 -7.45
N ALA A 299 -10.49 -7.76 -6.31
CA ALA A 299 -11.79 -8.28 -5.91
C ALA A 299 -12.82 -7.16 -5.69
N ILE A 300 -12.40 -6.07 -5.04
CA ILE A 300 -13.26 -4.91 -4.78
C ILE A 300 -13.63 -4.20 -6.09
N ASP A 301 -12.68 -4.00 -7.01
CA ASP A 301 -12.96 -3.37 -8.31
C ASP A 301 -13.93 -4.21 -9.15
N LEU A 302 -13.78 -5.53 -9.16
CA LEU A 302 -14.72 -6.45 -9.81
C LEU A 302 -16.12 -6.37 -9.18
N ALA A 303 -16.19 -6.35 -7.85
CA ALA A 303 -17.46 -6.29 -7.14
C ALA A 303 -18.18 -4.95 -7.37
N LEU A 304 -17.44 -3.84 -7.33
CA LEU A 304 -17.97 -2.52 -7.65
C LEU A 304 -18.42 -2.42 -9.11
N ASN A 305 -17.69 -3.00 -10.06
CA ASN A 305 -18.13 -3.06 -11.46
C ASN A 305 -19.45 -3.85 -11.62
N ASN A 306 -19.63 -4.95 -10.89
CA ASN A 306 -20.85 -5.74 -10.94
C ASN A 306 -22.08 -4.97 -10.43
N ILE A 307 -21.92 -4.14 -9.39
CA ILE A 307 -23.01 -3.34 -8.80
C ILE A 307 -23.22 -2.05 -9.60
N HIS A 308 -22.15 -1.37 -10.02
CA HIS A 308 -22.16 -0.07 -10.69
C HIS A 308 -21.87 -0.21 -12.20
N ASN A 309 -22.70 -0.96 -12.92
CA ASN A 309 -22.48 -1.29 -14.34
C ASN A 309 -22.32 -0.08 -15.29
N LYS A 310 -22.78 1.12 -14.92
CA LYS A 310 -22.60 2.37 -15.68
C LYS A 310 -21.25 3.05 -15.46
N ASN A 311 -20.48 2.58 -14.49
CA ASN A 311 -19.19 3.15 -14.08
C ASN A 311 -18.10 2.07 -14.15
N GLU A 312 -18.30 1.08 -15.03
CA GLU A 312 -17.33 0.00 -15.24
C GLU A 312 -15.97 0.57 -15.68
N LYS A 313 -14.92 0.07 -15.03
CA LYS A 313 -13.54 0.26 -15.48
C LYS A 313 -12.89 -1.10 -15.73
N ALA A 314 -11.98 -1.14 -16.70
CA ALA A 314 -11.14 -2.33 -16.86
C ALA A 314 -10.20 -2.47 -15.65
N LEU A 315 -9.75 -3.70 -15.39
CA LEU A 315 -8.79 -3.93 -14.31
C LEU A 315 -7.40 -3.41 -14.69
N SER A 316 -6.71 -2.81 -13.73
CA SER A 316 -5.27 -2.55 -13.81
C SER A 316 -4.48 -3.85 -13.77
N SER A 317 -3.17 -3.77 -14.05
CA SER A 317 -2.24 -4.86 -13.78
C SER A 317 -2.43 -5.37 -12.36
N TYR A 318 -2.54 -6.69 -12.21
CA TYR A 318 -2.99 -7.31 -10.97
C TYR A 318 -2.03 -7.08 -9.79
N ALA A 319 -0.80 -7.56 -9.88
CA ALA A 319 0.22 -7.40 -8.84
C ALA A 319 1.40 -6.55 -9.36
N PRO A 320 2.08 -5.80 -8.48
CA PRO A 320 3.35 -5.15 -8.84
C PRO A 320 4.43 -6.21 -9.11
N LEU A 321 5.42 -5.84 -9.91
CA LEU A 321 6.61 -6.64 -10.14
C LEU A 321 7.78 -5.98 -9.42
N MET A 322 8.32 -6.65 -8.41
CA MET A 322 9.45 -6.17 -7.61
C MET A 322 10.72 -6.95 -7.97
N LEU A 323 11.85 -6.25 -7.98
CA LEU A 323 13.18 -6.82 -8.19
C LEU A 323 14.14 -6.32 -7.12
N GLN A 324 14.93 -7.22 -6.57
CA GLN A 324 16.08 -6.94 -5.74
C GLN A 324 17.32 -7.55 -6.37
N LEU A 325 18.36 -6.75 -6.55
CA LEU A 325 19.67 -7.17 -7.02
C LEU A 325 20.70 -6.94 -5.91
N ASN A 326 21.56 -7.91 -5.65
CA ASN A 326 22.60 -7.84 -4.64
C ASN A 326 23.95 -8.29 -5.19
N HIS A 327 25.02 -7.59 -4.79
CA HIS A 327 26.41 -7.97 -5.05
C HIS A 327 27.31 -7.45 -3.92
N GLY A 328 27.83 -8.37 -3.09
CA GLY A 328 28.60 -8.00 -1.90
C GLY A 328 27.77 -7.15 -0.93
N ALA A 329 28.22 -5.92 -0.65
CA ALA A 329 27.50 -4.96 0.18
C ALA A 329 26.58 -4.01 -0.62
N SER A 330 26.63 -4.05 -1.95
CA SER A 330 25.79 -3.25 -2.83
C SER A 330 24.46 -3.93 -3.08
N GLN A 331 23.39 -3.13 -3.14
CA GLN A 331 22.03 -3.62 -3.35
C GLN A 331 21.18 -2.59 -4.08
N ALA A 332 20.22 -3.05 -4.87
CA ALA A 332 19.24 -2.18 -5.55
C ALA A 332 17.86 -2.83 -5.55
N PHE A 333 16.85 -2.03 -5.23
CA PHE A 333 15.45 -2.40 -5.28
C PHE A 333 14.73 -1.61 -6.37
N LEU A 334 13.93 -2.30 -7.18
CA LEU A 334 13.04 -1.72 -8.19
C LEU A 334 11.62 -2.23 -7.94
N ASN A 335 10.64 -1.33 -7.93
CA ASN A 335 9.22 -1.67 -7.94
C ASN A 335 8.61 -1.19 -9.26
N ILE A 336 8.05 -2.11 -10.03
CA ILE A 336 7.44 -1.84 -11.33
C ILE A 336 5.93 -2.04 -11.18
N GLU A 337 5.21 -0.92 -11.08
CA GLU A 337 3.76 -0.89 -11.13
C GLU A 337 3.30 -1.03 -12.57
N GLY A 338 2.51 -2.06 -12.86
CA GLY A 338 2.04 -2.33 -14.22
C GLY A 338 1.03 -1.30 -14.74
N GLY A 339 0.58 -1.49 -15.98
CA GLY A 339 -0.35 -0.56 -16.60
C GLY A 339 -1.72 -0.51 -15.91
N GLN A 340 -2.34 0.67 -15.86
CA GLN A 340 -3.68 0.85 -15.30
C GLN A 340 -4.78 0.47 -16.31
N GLY A 341 -5.93 0.04 -15.81
CA GLY A 341 -7.09 -0.29 -16.64
C GLY A 341 -7.69 0.94 -17.31
N ALA A 342 -8.15 0.78 -18.56
CA ALA A 342 -8.91 1.82 -19.25
C ALA A 342 -10.27 2.07 -18.61
N THR A 343 -10.80 3.28 -18.82
CA THR A 343 -12.16 3.64 -18.41
C THR A 343 -13.04 3.81 -19.64
N GLN A 344 -14.31 4.12 -19.42
CA GLN A 344 -15.22 4.48 -20.51
C GLN A 344 -14.88 5.79 -21.24
N ASP A 345 -13.95 6.58 -20.69
CA ASP A 345 -13.67 7.94 -21.15
C ASP A 345 -12.21 8.12 -21.62
N HIS A 346 -11.26 7.29 -21.17
CA HIS A 346 -9.86 7.43 -21.53
C HIS A 346 -9.06 6.12 -21.45
N ASP A 347 -7.93 6.10 -22.15
CA ASP A 347 -6.92 5.03 -22.05
C ASP A 347 -6.35 4.93 -20.63
N GLY A 348 -5.90 3.73 -20.26
CA GLY A 348 -5.22 3.50 -19.00
C GLY A 348 -3.81 4.11 -18.98
N GLN A 349 -3.36 4.57 -17.81
CA GLN A 349 -2.00 5.07 -17.66
C GLN A 349 -0.98 3.94 -17.75
N GLY A 350 0.13 4.17 -18.47
CA GLY A 350 1.21 3.20 -18.59
C GLY A 350 1.95 2.96 -17.26
N ALA A 351 2.66 1.83 -17.19
CA ALA A 351 3.44 1.41 -16.04
C ALA A 351 4.39 2.49 -15.49
N HIS A 352 4.62 2.44 -14.18
CA HIS A 352 5.56 3.28 -13.48
C HIS A 352 6.65 2.41 -12.83
N ILE A 353 7.88 2.93 -12.77
CA ILE A 353 9.00 2.27 -12.10
C ILE A 353 9.54 3.20 -11.02
N GLU A 354 9.56 2.68 -9.80
CA GLU A 354 10.21 3.31 -8.67
C GLU A 354 11.52 2.58 -8.38
N GLY A 355 12.62 3.31 -8.30
CA GLY A 355 13.93 2.72 -8.05
C GLY A 355 15.07 3.67 -8.40
N LEU A 356 16.28 3.11 -8.45
CA LEU A 356 17.46 3.86 -8.86
C LEU A 356 17.40 4.24 -10.34
N SER A 357 18.04 5.35 -10.70
CA SER A 357 18.33 5.64 -12.12
C SER A 357 19.23 4.54 -12.69
N ILE A 358 19.14 4.30 -14.01
CA ILE A 358 19.98 3.32 -14.71
C ILE A 358 21.47 3.59 -14.42
N GLU A 359 21.92 4.84 -14.52
CA GLU A 359 23.31 5.22 -14.24
C GLU A 359 23.73 4.89 -12.80
N THR A 360 22.84 5.07 -11.83
CA THR A 360 23.14 4.73 -10.43
C THR A 360 23.17 3.23 -10.23
N LEU A 361 22.27 2.50 -10.87
CA LEU A 361 22.21 1.04 -10.83
C LEU A 361 23.50 0.41 -11.39
N GLU A 362 23.91 0.80 -12.60
CA GLU A 362 25.13 0.30 -13.26
C GLU A 362 26.42 0.75 -12.53
N ARG A 363 26.39 1.88 -11.81
CA ARG A 363 27.52 2.30 -10.98
C ARG A 363 27.66 1.50 -9.69
N GLN A 364 26.54 1.03 -9.11
CA GLN A 364 26.53 0.35 -7.82
C GLN A 364 26.67 -1.16 -7.92
N LEU A 365 26.20 -1.75 -9.02
CA LEU A 365 26.16 -3.20 -9.25
C LEU A 365 26.83 -3.53 -10.60
N PRO A 366 27.48 -4.70 -10.73
CA PRO A 366 28.12 -5.13 -11.98
C PRO A 366 27.06 -5.61 -12.98
N VAL A 367 26.25 -4.69 -13.48
CA VAL A 367 25.14 -4.95 -14.40
C VAL A 367 25.12 -3.95 -15.55
N HIS A 368 24.51 -4.34 -16.67
CA HIS A 368 24.23 -3.46 -17.79
C HIS A 368 22.75 -3.52 -18.19
N VAL A 369 22.06 -2.39 -18.21
CA VAL A 369 20.65 -2.31 -18.60
C VAL A 369 20.56 -2.28 -20.13
N GLN A 370 20.32 -3.44 -20.73
CA GLN A 370 20.21 -3.57 -22.19
C GLN A 370 18.94 -2.90 -22.75
N ARG A 371 17.85 -2.87 -21.96
CA ARG A 371 16.58 -2.30 -22.41
C ARG A 371 15.71 -1.85 -21.24
N MET A 372 15.21 -0.62 -21.34
CA MET A 372 14.06 -0.13 -20.56
C MET A 372 13.07 0.50 -21.54
N ASP A 373 11.91 -0.12 -21.73
CA ASP A 373 10.97 0.27 -22.79
C ASP A 373 9.52 -0.01 -22.40
N ARG A 374 8.57 0.61 -23.10
CA ARG A 374 7.15 0.27 -22.96
C ARG A 374 6.89 -1.13 -23.52
N ARG A 375 6.15 -1.94 -22.77
CA ARG A 375 5.73 -3.26 -23.24
C ARG A 375 4.74 -3.11 -24.37
N HIS A 376 5.11 -3.57 -25.56
CA HIS A 376 4.20 -3.74 -26.68
C HIS A 376 3.38 -5.01 -26.43
N SER A 377 2.13 -4.84 -26.01
CA SER A 377 1.26 -5.93 -25.57
C SER A 377 0.06 -6.06 -26.50
N ASN A 378 -0.45 -7.28 -26.64
CA ASN A 378 -1.71 -7.52 -27.37
C ASN A 378 -2.92 -7.52 -26.42
N GLY A 379 -2.69 -7.72 -25.11
CA GLY A 379 -3.69 -7.54 -24.07
C GLY A 379 -4.08 -6.07 -23.87
N GLY A 380 -5.27 -5.86 -23.32
CA GLY A 380 -5.79 -4.54 -22.97
C GLY A 380 -6.42 -3.78 -24.14
N LYS A 381 -6.80 -4.46 -25.22
CA LYS A 381 -7.42 -3.81 -26.40
C LYS A 381 -8.88 -3.46 -26.14
N GLY A 382 -9.28 -2.26 -26.55
CA GLY A 382 -10.65 -1.77 -26.51
C GLY A 382 -10.81 -0.52 -27.37
N LYS A 383 -11.95 0.16 -27.26
CA LYS A 383 -12.08 1.54 -27.74
C LYS A 383 -11.05 2.42 -27.03
N TYR A 384 -10.91 2.23 -25.73
CA TYR A 384 -9.82 2.74 -24.93
C TYR A 384 -8.91 1.58 -24.52
N SER A 385 -7.61 1.77 -24.73
CA SER A 385 -6.59 0.77 -24.47
C SER A 385 -6.14 0.84 -23.02
N GLY A 386 -5.90 -0.33 -22.43
CA GLY A 386 -5.24 -0.40 -21.14
C GLY A 386 -3.82 0.14 -21.20
N GLY A 387 -3.32 0.58 -20.05
CA GLY A 387 -1.97 1.10 -19.91
C GLY A 387 -0.92 0.08 -20.32
N ARG A 388 0.07 0.53 -21.08
CA ARG A 388 1.21 -0.33 -21.46
C ARG A 388 2.05 -0.67 -20.25
N GLY A 389 2.53 -1.91 -20.19
CA GLY A 389 3.51 -2.36 -19.21
C GLY A 389 4.90 -1.76 -19.48
N LEU A 390 5.90 -2.26 -18.75
CA LEU A 390 7.31 -1.93 -18.92
C LEU A 390 8.12 -3.22 -19.13
N ILE A 391 9.11 -3.16 -20.01
CA ILE A 391 10.13 -4.18 -20.22
C ILE A 391 11.42 -3.64 -19.62
N PHE A 392 12.00 -4.38 -18.70
CA PHE A 392 13.30 -4.09 -18.10
C PHE A 392 14.23 -5.29 -18.29
N LYS A 393 15.29 -5.14 -19.08
CA LYS A 393 16.32 -6.16 -19.32
C LYS A 393 17.63 -5.73 -18.69
N VAL A 394 18.18 -6.58 -17.83
CA VAL A 394 19.45 -6.34 -17.15
C VAL A 394 20.38 -7.53 -17.33
N GLU A 395 21.54 -7.28 -17.94
CA GLU A 395 22.63 -8.23 -18.10
C GLU A 395 23.55 -8.20 -16.88
N ALA A 396 23.94 -9.38 -16.40
CA ALA A 396 24.93 -9.49 -15.33
C ALA A 396 26.36 -9.46 -15.92
N LEU A 397 27.21 -8.53 -15.47
CA LEU A 397 28.62 -8.43 -15.89
C LEU A 397 29.55 -9.28 -15.01
N GLU A 398 29.07 -9.62 -13.81
CA GLU A 398 29.63 -10.58 -12.86
C GLU A 398 28.49 -11.42 -12.25
N GLU A 399 28.80 -12.44 -11.45
CA GLU A 399 27.74 -13.18 -10.74
C GLU A 399 27.06 -12.29 -9.70
N ILE A 400 25.74 -12.11 -9.82
CA ILE A 400 24.92 -11.35 -8.88
C ILE A 400 23.80 -12.23 -8.32
N GLU A 401 23.24 -11.84 -7.19
CA GLU A 401 22.02 -12.45 -6.68
C GLU A 401 20.81 -11.59 -7.05
N ALA A 402 19.77 -12.24 -7.61
CA ALA A 402 18.52 -11.59 -7.95
C ALA A 402 17.34 -12.27 -7.25
N SER A 403 16.49 -11.47 -6.63
CA SER A 403 15.18 -11.89 -6.10
C SER A 403 14.08 -11.10 -6.80
N TRP A 404 12.99 -11.75 -7.15
CA TRP A 404 11.84 -11.09 -7.76
C TRP A 404 10.52 -11.62 -7.19
N LEU A 405 9.50 -10.77 -7.26
CA LEU A 405 8.16 -11.10 -6.78
C LEU A 405 7.09 -10.41 -7.64
N THR A 406 6.20 -11.20 -8.18
CA THR A 406 4.88 -10.85 -8.72
C THR A 406 3.92 -11.99 -8.40
N ASP A 407 2.63 -11.81 -8.68
CA ASP A 407 1.61 -12.85 -8.53
C ASP A 407 0.46 -12.58 -9.54
N MET A 408 -0.62 -13.36 -9.47
CA MET A 408 -1.84 -13.23 -10.28
C MET A 408 -1.57 -13.25 -11.79
N THR A 409 -0.74 -14.18 -12.24
CA THR A 409 -0.39 -14.37 -13.66
C THR A 409 -1.13 -15.53 -14.31
N LEU A 410 -1.60 -16.50 -13.52
CA LEU A 410 -2.20 -17.74 -14.03
C LEU A 410 -3.72 -17.66 -14.15
N HIS A 411 -4.37 -17.01 -13.19
CA HIS A 411 -5.83 -16.98 -13.09
C HIS A 411 -6.40 -15.64 -13.58
N ARG A 412 -7.32 -15.71 -14.54
CA ARG A 412 -8.01 -14.52 -15.07
C ARG A 412 -9.45 -14.50 -14.55
N PRO A 413 -9.84 -13.55 -13.67
CA PRO A 413 -11.22 -13.41 -13.25
C PRO A 413 -12.10 -13.03 -14.44
N ARG A 414 -13.40 -13.36 -14.33
CA ARG A 414 -14.38 -12.93 -15.32
C ARG A 414 -14.55 -11.41 -15.27
N LEU A 415 -14.48 -10.75 -16.42
CA LEU A 415 -14.67 -9.30 -16.55
C LEU A 415 -16.09 -8.95 -17.01
N PRO A 416 -16.51 -7.69 -16.82
CA PRO A 416 -17.63 -7.11 -17.57
C PRO A 416 -17.45 -7.27 -19.09
N LYS A 417 -18.55 -7.38 -19.83
CA LYS A 417 -18.51 -7.60 -21.30
C LYS A 417 -17.86 -6.44 -22.07
N SER A 418 -17.84 -5.26 -21.46
CA SER A 418 -17.21 -4.04 -21.98
C SER A 418 -15.68 -4.06 -21.82
N CYS A 419 -15.11 -4.97 -21.03
CA CYS A 419 -13.71 -4.95 -20.66
C CYS A 419 -12.95 -6.14 -21.25
N SER A 420 -11.66 -5.91 -21.52
CA SER A 420 -10.70 -6.97 -21.90
C SER A 420 -9.57 -7.03 -20.89
N HIS A 421 -8.93 -8.18 -20.77
CA HIS A 421 -7.78 -8.33 -19.89
C HIS A 421 -6.51 -7.75 -20.51
N GLY A 422 -5.63 -7.21 -19.67
CA GLY A 422 -4.23 -6.97 -20.00
C GLY A 422 -3.40 -8.27 -20.08
N ASP A 423 -2.13 -8.12 -20.40
CA ASP A 423 -1.15 -9.22 -20.36
C ASP A 423 -0.54 -9.33 -18.95
N PRO A 424 -0.29 -10.55 -18.44
CA PRO A 424 0.23 -10.78 -17.10
C PRO A 424 1.73 -10.44 -17.02
N CYS A 425 2.25 -10.28 -15.81
CA CYS A 425 3.70 -10.17 -15.61
C CYS A 425 4.43 -11.43 -16.10
N GLU A 426 5.63 -11.24 -16.66
CA GLU A 426 6.52 -12.31 -17.10
C GLU A 426 7.94 -12.03 -16.62
N VAL A 427 8.63 -13.09 -16.19
CA VAL A 427 10.05 -13.04 -15.81
C VAL A 427 10.78 -14.12 -16.58
N THR A 428 11.82 -13.76 -17.32
CA THR A 428 12.59 -14.71 -18.14
C THR A 428 14.08 -14.52 -17.93
N LEU A 429 14.83 -15.62 -18.05
CA LEU A 429 16.29 -15.61 -18.09
C LEU A 429 16.75 -15.93 -19.51
N GLU A 430 17.57 -15.07 -20.08
CA GLU A 430 18.20 -15.27 -21.39
C GLU A 430 19.68 -15.62 -21.20
N ASN A 431 20.15 -16.64 -21.91
CA ASN A 431 21.54 -17.06 -21.93
C ASN A 431 21.91 -17.44 -23.37
N GLY A 432 22.57 -16.52 -24.07
CA GLY A 432 22.78 -16.60 -25.52
C GLY A 432 21.44 -16.68 -26.27
N ASP A 433 21.29 -17.68 -27.13
CA ASP A 433 20.05 -17.92 -27.89
C ASP A 433 18.95 -18.64 -27.09
N SER A 434 19.23 -19.02 -25.83
CA SER A 434 18.25 -19.70 -24.99
C SER A 434 17.47 -18.71 -24.12
N THR A 435 16.15 -18.90 -24.04
CA THR A 435 15.28 -18.13 -23.14
C THR A 435 14.45 -19.08 -22.31
N LYS A 436 14.49 -18.91 -20.99
CA LYS A 436 13.75 -19.72 -20.01
C LYS A 436 12.77 -18.85 -19.24
N SER A 437 11.51 -19.24 -19.18
CA SER A 437 10.53 -18.63 -18.28
C SER A 437 10.81 -19.02 -16.83
N LEU A 438 10.77 -18.04 -15.94
CA LEU A 438 10.98 -18.21 -14.51
C LEU A 438 9.63 -18.15 -13.76
N PRO A 439 9.53 -18.77 -12.57
CA PRO A 439 8.35 -18.61 -11.72
C PRO A 439 8.12 -17.14 -11.34
N VAL A 440 6.89 -16.80 -10.95
CA VAL A 440 6.51 -15.43 -10.56
C VAL A 440 7.19 -14.90 -9.30
N LEU A 441 7.75 -15.79 -8.50
CA LEU A 441 8.56 -15.45 -7.35
C LEU A 441 9.78 -16.36 -7.31
N GLY A 442 10.95 -15.81 -7.02
CA GLY A 442 12.17 -16.58 -7.00
C GLY A 442 13.36 -15.78 -6.52
N GLN A 443 14.40 -16.52 -6.17
CA GLN A 443 15.71 -16.02 -5.80
C GLN A 443 16.73 -16.96 -6.40
N GLN A 444 17.64 -16.43 -7.21
CA GLN A 444 18.72 -17.21 -7.80
C GLN A 444 19.93 -16.32 -8.11
N LYS A 445 21.07 -16.97 -8.32
CA LYS A 445 22.24 -16.32 -8.90
C LYS A 445 22.04 -16.14 -10.39
N ILE A 446 22.41 -14.97 -10.91
CA ILE A 446 22.46 -14.66 -12.34
C ILE A 446 23.93 -14.62 -12.71
N HIS A 447 24.33 -15.50 -13.62
CA HIS A 447 25.73 -15.63 -14.01
C HIS A 447 26.11 -14.58 -15.04
N LYS A 448 27.42 -14.31 -15.15
CA LYS A 448 27.95 -13.36 -16.13
C LYS A 448 27.47 -13.67 -17.55
N GLY A 449 26.96 -12.65 -18.23
CA GLY A 449 26.43 -12.70 -19.59
C GLY A 449 24.96 -13.15 -19.68
N GLU A 450 24.35 -13.59 -18.58
CA GLU A 450 22.92 -13.87 -18.54
C GLU A 450 22.12 -12.56 -18.41
N VAL A 451 20.96 -12.51 -19.05
CA VAL A 451 20.06 -11.35 -19.04
C VAL A 451 18.77 -11.72 -18.33
N LEU A 452 18.49 -11.03 -17.23
CA LEU A 452 17.20 -11.11 -16.55
C LEU A 452 16.25 -10.10 -17.19
N SER A 453 15.16 -10.61 -17.76
CA SER A 453 14.12 -9.83 -18.44
C SER A 453 12.84 -9.83 -17.60
N LEU A 454 12.41 -8.65 -17.19
CA LEU A 454 11.20 -8.43 -16.42
C LEU A 454 10.19 -7.63 -17.24
N CYS A 455 9.05 -8.25 -17.52
CA CYS A 455 7.95 -7.65 -18.25
C CYS A 455 6.78 -7.45 -17.29
N SER A 456 6.48 -6.21 -16.91
CA SER A 456 5.33 -5.92 -16.06
C SER A 456 4.02 -6.21 -16.79
N GLY A 457 2.96 -6.45 -16.02
CA GLY A 457 1.62 -6.58 -16.56
C GLY A 457 1.11 -5.29 -17.21
N THR A 458 0.12 -5.43 -18.08
CA THR A 458 -0.58 -4.31 -18.73
C THR A 458 -1.99 -4.16 -18.19
N GLY A 459 -2.56 -2.98 -18.37
CA GLY A 459 -3.95 -2.74 -18.00
C GLY A 459 -4.93 -3.40 -18.96
N GLY A 460 -6.15 -3.64 -18.50
CA GLY A 460 -7.27 -4.05 -19.34
C GLY A 460 -7.81 -2.92 -20.22
N GLY A 461 -8.43 -3.28 -21.35
CA GLY A 461 -9.05 -2.33 -22.27
C GLY A 461 -10.55 -2.18 -22.01
N TYR A 462 -11.13 -1.09 -22.50
CA TYR A 462 -12.56 -0.80 -22.38
C TYR A 462 -13.21 -0.54 -23.75
N GLY A 463 -14.42 -1.08 -23.94
CA GLY A 463 -15.19 -1.01 -25.17
C GLY A 463 -14.71 -2.00 -26.25
N ARG A 464 -15.47 -2.10 -27.34
CA ARG A 464 -15.04 -2.89 -28.50
C ARG A 464 -13.94 -2.14 -29.24
N ALA A 465 -12.84 -2.83 -29.54
CA ALA A 465 -11.81 -2.28 -30.43
C ALA A 465 -12.43 -2.06 -31.81
N GLU A 466 -12.34 -0.82 -32.34
CA GLU A 466 -12.64 -0.61 -33.75
C GLU A 466 -11.54 -1.30 -34.55
N THR A 467 -11.92 -2.26 -35.38
CA THR A 467 -11.00 -2.87 -36.34
C THR A 467 -10.58 -1.78 -37.32
N LYS A 468 -9.44 -1.13 -37.09
CA LYS A 468 -8.80 -0.32 -38.12
C LYS A 468 -8.38 -1.28 -39.23
N VAL A 469 -9.22 -1.39 -40.26
CA VAL A 469 -8.83 -1.95 -41.54
C VAL A 469 -7.72 -1.04 -42.06
N ILE A 470 -6.48 -1.49 -41.92
CA ILE A 470 -5.37 -0.89 -42.65
C ILE A 470 -5.63 -1.29 -44.09
N VAL A 471 -6.16 -0.36 -44.87
CA VAL A 471 -6.22 -0.52 -46.32
C VAL A 471 -4.79 -0.31 -46.80
N GLU A 472 -4.17 -1.40 -47.26
CA GLU A 472 -2.86 -1.40 -47.94
C GLU A 472 -2.86 -0.54 -49.21
#